data_AF-W9R2N3-F1
#
_entry.id   AF-W9R2N3-F1
#
_cell.length_a   1.000
_cell.length_b   1.000
_cell.length_c   1.000
_cell.angle_alpha   90.00
_cell.angle_beta   90.00
_cell.angle_gamma   90.00
#
_symmetry.space_group_name_H-M   'P 1'
#
loop_
_entity.id
_entity.type
_entity.pdbx_description
1 polymer ?
#
loop_
_entity_poly.entity_id
_entity_poly.type
_entity_poly.pdbx_seq_one_letter_code
_entity_poly.pdbx_strand_id
1 'polypeptide(L)'
;MAGLAGSGVLTSGLRLVTRAAFDKTDHGLRKGTLLFLAISAFSEFICIFLYAFVFPKLPIVKHFRKKAALEGSKTVASDLAAVGIETQSDQLVVRMSKKKLILENIDYALGLYLIYVITLSIFPGFLYENTGNHQLGTWYPLVLMAMYNLLDLVGRCIPLVKCLNLESRKGIFTSIIARFLFIPAFYFTAKYADQGWMIMLTSLLGLTNGYLTVCVLTAAPKGYKGPEQNALGNILVVFLLGGIFSGVALDWLWLIGNRSF
;
A
#
# COMPACT_ATOMS: atom_id res chain seq x y z
N MET A 1 -3.46 -8.12 1.53
CA MET A 1 -3.41 -6.67 1.85
C MET A 1 -2.82 -6.39 3.23
N ALA A 2 -3.24 -7.09 4.30
CA ALA A 2 -2.70 -6.89 5.65
C ALA A 2 -1.17 -7.05 5.75
N GLY A 3 -0.56 -7.95 4.96
CA GLY A 3 0.89 -8.17 4.95
C GLY A 3 1.73 -6.95 4.51
N LEU A 4 1.22 -6.11 3.59
CA LEU A 4 1.95 -4.92 3.11
C LEU A 4 2.01 -3.81 4.18
N ALA A 5 0.93 -3.60 4.94
CA ALA A 5 0.97 -2.66 6.07
C ALA A 5 1.69 -3.24 7.29
N GLY A 6 1.56 -4.54 7.52
CA GLY A 6 2.31 -5.23 8.58
C GLY A 6 3.82 -5.08 8.39
N SER A 7 4.33 -5.21 7.17
CA SER A 7 5.75 -4.97 6.88
C SER A 7 6.16 -3.51 7.09
N GLY A 8 5.29 -2.54 6.78
CA GLY A 8 5.54 -1.11 7.04
C GLY A 8 5.67 -0.77 8.52
N VAL A 9 4.78 -1.32 9.37
CA VAL A 9 4.85 -1.17 10.83
C VAL A 9 6.09 -1.86 11.39
N LEU A 10 6.36 -3.10 10.97
CA LEU A 10 7.55 -3.85 11.40
C LEU A 10 8.84 -3.11 11.04
N THR A 11 8.93 -2.60 9.80
CA THR A 11 10.07 -1.81 9.31
C THR A 11 10.26 -0.53 10.11
N SER A 12 9.17 0.18 10.42
CA SER A 12 9.22 1.41 11.22
C SER A 12 9.64 1.14 12.66
N GLY A 13 9.07 0.10 13.29
CA GLY A 13 9.45 -0.34 14.62
C GLY A 13 10.91 -0.75 14.69
N LEU A 14 11.39 -1.53 13.71
CA LEU A 14 12.80 -1.92 13.62
C LEU A 14 13.71 -0.70 13.46
N ARG A 15 13.34 0.30 12.65
CA ARG A 15 14.09 1.56 12.54
C ARG A 15 14.14 2.35 13.85
N LEU A 16 13.03 2.43 14.58
CA LEU A 16 12.97 3.10 15.89
C LEU A 16 13.86 2.39 16.92
N VAL A 17 13.74 1.07 17.04
CA VAL A 17 14.54 0.25 17.96
C VAL A 17 16.03 0.35 17.63
N THR A 18 16.38 0.22 16.35
CA THR A 18 17.76 0.33 15.89
C THR A 18 18.32 1.71 16.21
N ARG A 19 17.58 2.78 15.96
CA ARG A 19 18.05 4.12 16.29
C ARG A 19 18.19 4.32 17.80
N ALA A 20 17.21 3.92 18.59
CA ALA A 20 17.27 4.03 20.05
C ALA A 20 18.44 3.25 20.65
N ALA A 21 18.80 2.10 20.06
CA ALA A 21 19.92 1.28 20.49
C ALA A 21 21.29 1.90 20.12
N PHE A 22 21.38 2.65 19.02
CA PHE A 22 22.67 3.14 18.49
C PHE A 22 22.89 4.66 18.57
N ASP A 23 21.92 5.45 19.06
CA ASP A 23 21.97 6.93 19.12
C ASP A 23 23.14 7.47 19.98
N LYS A 24 23.73 6.65 20.85
CA LYS A 24 24.83 7.04 21.77
C LYS A 24 26.22 6.49 21.38
N THR A 25 26.36 5.85 20.22
CA THR A 25 27.63 5.22 19.79
C THR A 25 28.27 5.98 18.63
N ASP A 26 29.60 6.15 18.67
CA ASP A 26 30.37 6.66 17.54
C ASP A 26 30.18 5.74 16.31
N HIS A 27 29.86 6.32 15.15
CA HIS A 27 29.38 5.63 13.94
C HIS A 27 28.06 4.82 14.08
N GLY A 28 27.25 5.08 15.11
CA GLY A 28 26.00 4.37 15.42
C GLY A 28 24.97 4.35 14.29
N LEU A 29 24.82 5.45 13.55
CA LEU A 29 23.85 5.54 12.44
C LEU A 29 24.19 4.59 11.28
N ARG A 30 25.50 4.41 10.99
CA ARG A 30 25.98 3.53 9.92
C ARG A 30 25.85 2.06 10.32
N LYS A 31 26.25 1.70 11.54
CA LYS A 31 26.06 0.34 12.09
C LYS A 31 24.58 -0.01 12.22
N GLY A 32 23.75 0.94 12.64
CA GLY A 32 22.30 0.77 12.71
C GLY A 32 21.69 0.50 11.33
N THR A 33 22.01 1.31 10.33
CA THR A 33 21.53 1.08 8.95
C THR A 33 21.97 -0.28 8.40
N LEU A 34 23.21 -0.69 8.67
CA LEU A 34 23.76 -1.96 8.19
C LEU A 34 23.12 -3.18 8.89
N LEU A 35 22.83 -3.06 10.20
CA LEU A 35 22.07 -4.07 10.95
C LEU A 35 20.63 -4.16 10.46
N PHE A 36 19.96 -3.03 10.24
CA PHE A 36 18.61 -2.98 9.68
C PHE A 36 18.57 -3.69 8.32
N LEU A 37 19.53 -3.37 7.44
CA LEU A 37 19.65 -4.00 6.12
C LEU A 37 19.85 -5.52 6.23
N ALA A 38 20.72 -5.98 7.14
CA ALA A 38 20.99 -7.40 7.34
C ALA A 38 19.74 -8.16 7.81
N ILE A 39 18.98 -7.59 8.77
CA ILE A 39 17.74 -8.18 9.28
C ILE A 39 16.67 -8.24 8.18
N SER A 40 16.51 -7.15 7.40
CA SER A 40 15.57 -7.13 6.28
C SER A 40 15.92 -8.16 5.21
N ALA A 41 17.18 -8.26 4.79
CA ALA A 41 17.64 -9.22 3.79
C ALA A 41 17.43 -10.67 4.25
N PHE A 42 17.71 -10.96 5.53
CA PHE A 42 17.47 -12.28 6.10
C PHE A 42 15.97 -12.63 6.12
N SER A 43 15.12 -11.69 6.53
CA SER A 43 13.67 -11.87 6.51
C SER A 43 13.14 -12.11 5.09
N GLU A 44 13.69 -11.44 4.08
CA GLU A 44 13.29 -11.62 2.68
C GLU A 44 13.68 -12.99 2.15
N PHE A 45 14.87 -13.48 2.50
CA PHE A 45 15.30 -14.83 2.16
C PHE A 45 14.38 -15.91 2.75
N ILE A 46 13.97 -15.76 4.01
CA ILE A 46 12.99 -16.65 4.64
C ILE A 46 11.64 -16.60 3.90
N CYS A 47 11.16 -15.41 3.54
CA CYS A 47 9.92 -15.26 2.79
C CYS A 47 9.96 -15.98 1.44
N ILE A 48 11.07 -15.86 0.70
CA ILE A 48 11.27 -16.56 -0.59
C ILE A 48 11.27 -18.07 -0.37
N PHE A 49 11.95 -18.57 0.66
CA PHE A 49 11.99 -19.99 0.98
C PHE A 49 10.59 -20.53 1.32
N LEU A 50 9.84 -19.84 2.18
CA LEU A 50 8.47 -20.22 2.53
C LEU A 50 7.55 -20.21 1.30
N TYR A 51 7.69 -19.21 0.43
CA TYR A 51 6.92 -19.12 -0.81
C TYR A 51 7.25 -20.25 -1.79
N ALA A 52 8.52 -20.61 -1.95
CA ALA A 52 8.94 -21.66 -2.88
C ALA A 52 8.57 -23.07 -2.39
N PHE A 53 8.72 -23.36 -1.10
CA PHE A 53 8.64 -24.73 -0.59
C PHE A 53 7.35 -25.05 0.19
N VAL A 54 6.79 -24.08 0.91
CA VAL A 54 5.64 -24.30 1.80
C VAL A 54 4.34 -23.94 1.09
N PHE A 55 4.30 -22.79 0.42
CA PHE A 55 3.10 -22.26 -0.23
C PHE A 55 2.45 -23.21 -1.25
N PRO A 56 3.19 -23.87 -2.16
CA PRO A 56 2.59 -24.79 -3.15
C PRO A 56 2.01 -26.06 -2.53
N LYS A 57 2.46 -26.43 -1.33
CA LYS A 57 2.02 -27.64 -0.63
C LYS A 57 0.73 -27.44 0.16
N LEU A 58 0.31 -26.19 0.40
CA LEU A 58 -0.89 -25.89 1.18
C LEU A 58 -2.17 -26.39 0.46
N PRO A 59 -3.08 -27.08 1.18
CA PRO A 59 -4.29 -27.66 0.59
C PRO A 59 -5.24 -26.59 0.05
N ILE A 60 -5.30 -25.42 0.69
CA ILE A 60 -6.11 -24.28 0.23
C ILE A 60 -5.63 -23.78 -1.15
N VAL A 61 -4.31 -23.72 -1.35
CA VAL A 61 -3.71 -23.25 -2.61
C VAL A 61 -4.00 -24.23 -3.73
N LYS A 62 -3.89 -25.55 -3.46
CA LYS A 62 -4.27 -26.59 -4.43
C LYS A 62 -5.75 -26.50 -4.83
N HIS A 63 -6.64 -26.24 -3.87
CA HIS A 63 -8.08 -26.09 -4.14
C HIS A 63 -8.37 -24.87 -5.05
N PHE A 64 -7.84 -23.69 -4.72
CA PHE A 64 -8.03 -22.49 -5.53
C PHE A 64 -7.36 -22.60 -6.90
N ARG A 65 -6.19 -23.23 -6.99
CA ARG A 65 -5.53 -23.45 -8.27
C ARG A 65 -6.35 -24.38 -9.18
N LYS A 66 -6.88 -25.49 -8.63
CA LYS A 66 -7.81 -26.36 -9.39
C LYS A 66 -9.04 -25.60 -9.88
N LYS A 67 -9.67 -24.82 -9.00
CA LYS A 67 -10.85 -24.01 -9.37
C LYS A 67 -10.53 -23.00 -10.48
N ALA A 68 -9.41 -22.29 -10.39
CA ALA A 68 -9.01 -21.32 -11.39
C ALA A 68 -8.56 -21.97 -12.73
N ALA A 69 -8.00 -23.19 -12.70
CA ALA A 69 -7.71 -23.96 -13.90
C ALA A 69 -9.01 -24.38 -14.63
N LEU A 70 -10.03 -24.83 -13.88
CA LEU A 70 -11.36 -25.13 -14.41
C LEU A 70 -12.07 -23.88 -14.97
N GLU A 71 -11.81 -22.71 -14.41
CA GLU A 71 -12.31 -21.43 -14.91
C GLU A 71 -11.48 -20.86 -16.09
N GLY A 72 -10.49 -21.63 -16.61
CA GLY A 72 -9.74 -21.30 -17.82
C GLY A 72 -8.49 -20.44 -17.62
N SER A 73 -7.95 -20.33 -16.40
CA SER A 73 -6.73 -19.57 -16.13
C SER A 73 -5.45 -20.33 -16.56
N LYS A 74 -4.84 -19.92 -17.67
CA LYS A 74 -3.64 -20.57 -18.24
C LYS A 74 -2.40 -20.55 -17.32
N THR A 75 -2.20 -19.48 -16.55
CA THR A 75 -1.06 -19.37 -15.60
C THR A 75 -1.21 -20.34 -14.42
N VAL A 76 -2.45 -20.66 -14.06
CA VAL A 76 -2.73 -21.58 -12.96
C VAL A 76 -2.68 -23.03 -13.46
N ALA A 77 -3.09 -23.28 -14.70
CA ALA A 77 -2.96 -24.59 -15.33
C ALA A 77 -1.49 -25.04 -15.44
N SER A 78 -0.57 -24.15 -15.81
CA SER A 78 0.88 -24.46 -15.83
C SER A 78 1.44 -24.74 -14.42
N ASP A 79 1.01 -23.96 -13.41
CA ASP A 79 1.37 -24.17 -12.01
C ASP A 79 0.81 -25.50 -11.45
N LEU A 80 -0.33 -25.97 -11.96
CA LEU A 80 -0.95 -27.23 -11.58
C LEU A 80 -0.26 -28.43 -12.24
N ALA A 81 0.09 -28.29 -13.52
CA ALA A 81 0.86 -29.28 -14.28
C ALA A 81 2.26 -29.47 -13.67
N ALA A 82 2.92 -28.39 -13.24
CA ALA A 82 4.19 -28.44 -12.51
C ALA A 82 4.10 -29.18 -11.15
N VAL A 83 2.89 -29.32 -10.59
CA VAL A 83 2.60 -30.07 -9.34
C VAL A 83 2.02 -31.46 -9.65
N GLY A 84 1.98 -31.88 -10.93
CA GLY A 84 1.57 -33.21 -11.36
C GLY A 84 0.06 -33.43 -11.48
N ILE A 85 -0.73 -32.36 -11.60
CA ILE A 85 -2.19 -32.45 -11.77
C ILE A 85 -2.54 -31.95 -13.17
N GLU A 86 -2.77 -32.87 -14.10
CA GLU A 86 -3.28 -32.54 -15.44
C GLU A 86 -4.80 -32.33 -15.40
N THR A 87 -5.28 -31.25 -16.02
CA THR A 87 -6.71 -31.02 -16.21
C THR A 87 -6.93 -30.73 -17.69
N GLN A 88 -7.65 -31.62 -18.39
CA GLN A 88 -8.14 -31.37 -19.74
C GLN A 88 -9.21 -30.28 -19.66
N SER A 89 -9.01 -29.15 -20.32
CA SER A 89 -10.03 -28.09 -20.38
C SER A 89 -10.13 -27.54 -21.79
N ASP A 90 -10.92 -28.24 -22.61
CA ASP A 90 -11.27 -27.87 -23.98
C ASP A 90 -12.59 -27.06 -24.00
N GLN A 91 -12.62 -25.93 -23.27
CA GLN A 91 -13.77 -25.02 -23.32
C GLN A 91 -13.35 -23.58 -23.62
N LEU A 92 -13.80 -23.12 -24.79
CA LEU A 92 -13.85 -21.74 -25.26
C LEU A 92 -14.67 -20.87 -24.30
N VAL A 93 -14.06 -20.39 -23.22
CA VAL A 93 -14.69 -19.44 -22.31
C VAL A 93 -14.72 -18.06 -22.97
N VAL A 94 -15.93 -17.56 -23.25
CA VAL A 94 -16.20 -16.22 -23.79
C VAL A 94 -15.63 -15.16 -22.85
N ARG A 95 -14.45 -14.65 -23.20
CA ARG A 95 -13.75 -13.60 -22.47
C ARG A 95 -14.44 -12.27 -22.73
N MET A 96 -14.98 -11.63 -21.69
CA MET A 96 -15.35 -10.21 -21.76
C MET A 96 -14.14 -9.41 -22.26
N SER A 97 -14.35 -8.57 -23.27
CA SER A 97 -13.27 -7.74 -23.83
C SER A 97 -12.65 -6.90 -22.71
N LYS A 98 -11.34 -7.03 -22.48
CA LYS A 98 -10.59 -6.33 -21.42
C LYS A 98 -10.88 -4.83 -21.35
N LYS A 99 -11.21 -4.23 -22.50
CA LYS A 99 -11.62 -2.81 -22.62
C LYS A 99 -12.91 -2.48 -21.86
N LYS A 100 -13.92 -3.35 -21.91
CA LYS A 100 -15.20 -3.16 -21.23
C LYS A 100 -15.03 -3.28 -19.70
N LEU A 101 -14.23 -4.24 -19.25
CA LEU A 101 -13.89 -4.42 -17.83
C LEU A 101 -13.20 -3.17 -17.26
N ILE A 102 -12.26 -2.59 -18.02
CA ILE A 102 -11.58 -1.35 -17.63
C ILE A 102 -12.57 -0.19 -17.58
N LEU A 103 -13.37 0.00 -18.63
CA LEU A 103 -14.31 1.12 -18.72
C LEU A 103 -15.33 1.11 -17.56
N GLU A 104 -15.78 -0.08 -17.17
CA GLU A 104 -16.77 -0.26 -16.11
C GLU A 104 -16.23 -0.01 -14.69
N ASN A 105 -14.91 -0.17 -14.49
CA ASN A 105 -14.24 -0.03 -13.19
C ASN A 105 -13.23 1.12 -13.16
N ILE A 106 -13.29 2.03 -14.14
CA ILE A 106 -12.28 3.08 -14.30
C ILE A 106 -12.27 4.06 -13.12
N ASP A 107 -13.41 4.27 -12.47
CA ASP A 107 -13.54 5.07 -11.27
C ASP A 107 -12.81 4.46 -10.07
N TYR A 108 -12.85 3.14 -9.90
CA TYR A 108 -12.05 2.45 -8.87
C TYR A 108 -10.56 2.52 -9.18
N ALA A 109 -10.18 2.33 -10.45
CA ALA A 109 -8.79 2.41 -10.89
C ALA A 109 -8.21 3.82 -10.72
N LEU A 110 -8.92 4.84 -11.19
CA LEU A 110 -8.56 6.25 -11.00
C LEU A 110 -8.61 6.64 -9.53
N GLY A 111 -9.59 6.14 -8.78
CA GLY A 111 -9.68 6.37 -7.35
C GLY A 111 -8.44 5.85 -6.61
N LEU A 112 -8.01 4.63 -6.91
CA LEU A 112 -6.80 4.05 -6.34
C LEU A 112 -5.55 4.84 -6.74
N TYR A 113 -5.43 5.21 -8.02
CA TYR A 113 -4.36 6.08 -8.50
C TYR A 113 -4.31 7.40 -7.70
N LEU A 114 -5.44 8.09 -7.53
CA LEU A 114 -5.53 9.36 -6.80
C LEU A 114 -5.17 9.22 -5.32
N ILE A 115 -5.60 8.14 -4.65
CA ILE A 115 -5.22 7.86 -3.26
C ILE A 115 -3.69 7.87 -3.13
N TYR A 116 -2.99 7.13 -4.01
CA TYR A 116 -1.54 7.01 -3.94
C TYR A 116 -0.82 8.28 -4.41
N VAL A 117 -1.33 8.98 -5.42
CA VAL A 117 -0.79 10.28 -5.85
C VAL A 117 -0.80 11.29 -4.71
N ILE A 118 -1.96 11.50 -4.07
CA ILE A 118 -2.10 12.50 -3.00
C ILE A 118 -1.26 12.12 -1.77
N THR A 119 -1.20 10.83 -1.46
CA THR A 119 -0.47 10.36 -0.29
C THR A 119 1.03 10.52 -0.49
N LEU A 120 1.54 10.12 -1.67
CA LEU A 120 2.97 10.15 -1.95
C LEU A 120 3.50 11.50 -2.39
N SER A 121 2.63 12.43 -2.79
CA SER A 121 3.01 13.83 -2.98
C SER A 121 3.21 14.59 -1.68
N ILE A 122 2.75 14.05 -0.53
CA ILE A 122 2.88 14.68 0.80
C ILE A 122 3.87 13.88 1.67
N PHE A 123 3.76 12.56 1.66
CA PHE A 123 4.61 11.67 2.45
C PHE A 123 5.46 10.80 1.51
N PRO A 124 6.79 10.68 1.67
CA PRO A 124 7.58 11.20 2.79
C PRO A 124 8.16 12.61 2.59
N GLY A 125 8.40 13.09 1.37
CA GLY A 125 9.36 14.16 1.12
C GLY A 125 9.04 15.50 1.78
N PHE A 126 7.82 16.01 1.64
CA PHE A 126 7.42 17.26 2.33
C PHE A 126 7.62 17.21 3.85
N LEU A 127 7.38 16.05 4.49
CA LEU A 127 7.56 15.89 5.93
C LEU A 127 9.03 15.80 6.37
N TYR A 128 9.93 15.34 5.50
CA TYR A 128 11.37 15.34 5.78
C TYR A 128 11.97 16.74 5.64
N GLU A 129 11.48 17.54 4.70
CA GLU A 129 12.02 18.88 4.44
C GLU A 129 11.60 19.89 5.51
N ASN A 130 10.36 19.78 6.02
CA ASN A 130 9.86 20.70 7.04
C ASN A 130 10.44 20.42 8.44
N THR A 131 11.69 19.99 8.54
CA THR A 131 12.40 19.79 9.82
C THR A 131 13.00 21.11 10.30
N GLY A 132 12.14 22.10 10.53
CA GLY A 132 12.49 23.34 11.25
C GLY A 132 12.90 23.08 12.71
N ASN A 133 13.01 24.14 13.50
CA ASN A 133 13.34 24.06 14.94
C ASN A 133 12.23 23.33 15.72
N HIS A 134 12.36 22.00 15.77
CA HIS A 134 11.40 21.12 16.42
C HIS A 134 11.92 20.56 17.72
N GLN A 135 11.05 20.36 18.72
CA GLN A 135 11.46 19.78 19.99
C GLN A 135 11.97 18.34 19.81
N LEU A 136 11.44 17.61 18.82
CA LEU A 136 11.87 16.26 18.47
C LEU A 136 13.14 16.22 17.60
N GLY A 137 13.59 17.35 17.03
CA GLY A 137 14.75 17.43 16.15
C GLY A 137 14.78 16.31 15.10
N THR A 138 15.85 15.53 15.08
CA THR A 138 16.05 14.44 14.11
C THR A 138 15.12 13.24 14.32
N TRP A 139 14.41 13.12 15.45
CA TRP A 139 13.41 12.06 15.70
C TRP A 139 12.06 12.35 15.02
N TYR A 140 11.82 13.60 14.63
CA TYR A 140 10.54 14.03 14.10
C TYR A 140 10.07 13.25 12.85
N PRO A 141 10.90 13.08 11.79
CA PRO A 141 10.47 12.32 10.61
C PRO A 141 10.21 10.84 10.93
N LEU A 142 10.93 10.25 11.89
CA LEU A 142 10.73 8.86 12.31
C LEU A 142 9.40 8.67 13.01
N VAL A 143 9.03 9.60 13.90
CA VAL A 143 7.72 9.57 14.59
C VAL A 143 6.60 9.72 13.56
N LEU A 144 6.73 10.64 12.60
CA LEU A 144 5.76 10.80 11.52
C LEU A 144 5.60 9.53 10.67
N MET A 145 6.72 8.90 10.26
CA MET A 145 6.66 7.63 9.52
C MET A 145 6.01 6.51 10.35
N ALA A 146 6.33 6.42 11.64
CA ALA A 146 5.78 5.40 12.51
C ALA A 146 4.27 5.59 12.69
N MET A 147 3.82 6.82 12.94
CA MET A 147 2.40 7.13 13.10
C MET A 147 1.63 6.91 11.79
N TYR A 148 2.18 7.32 10.65
CA TYR A 148 1.60 7.04 9.34
C TYR A 148 1.41 5.53 9.12
N ASN A 149 2.47 4.73 9.31
CA ASN A 149 2.43 3.29 9.04
C ASN A 149 1.53 2.54 10.04
N LEU A 150 1.52 2.95 11.32
CA LEU A 150 0.64 2.38 12.33
C LEU A 150 -0.82 2.61 11.99
N LEU A 151 -1.19 3.86 11.67
CA LEU A 151 -2.56 4.18 11.32
C LEU A 151 -2.95 3.64 9.95
N ASP A 152 -2.04 3.52 8.98
CA ASP A 152 -2.32 2.79 7.72
C ASP A 152 -2.68 1.33 8.00
N LEU A 153 -1.96 0.66 8.88
CA LEU A 153 -2.30 -0.71 9.30
C LEU A 153 -3.68 -0.78 9.96
N VAL A 154 -3.95 0.12 10.92
CA VAL A 154 -5.27 0.20 11.56
C VAL A 154 -6.36 0.43 10.51
N GLY A 155 -6.13 1.35 9.56
CA GLY A 155 -7.04 1.68 8.47
C GLY A 155 -7.36 0.48 7.60
N ARG A 156 -6.36 -0.35 7.26
CA ARG A 156 -6.56 -1.59 6.50
C ARG A 156 -7.33 -2.65 7.29
N CYS A 157 -7.29 -2.59 8.62
CA CYS A 157 -8.02 -3.51 9.48
C CYS A 157 -9.48 -3.12 9.66
N ILE A 158 -9.84 -1.83 9.57
CA ILE A 158 -11.23 -1.36 9.77
C ILE A 158 -12.26 -2.09 8.90
N PRO A 159 -12.06 -2.31 7.58
CA PRO A 159 -13.06 -2.97 6.73
C PRO A 159 -13.31 -4.45 7.06
N LEU A 160 -12.48 -5.09 7.89
CA LEU A 160 -12.76 -6.44 8.41
C LEU A 160 -14.00 -6.45 9.31
N VAL A 161 -14.28 -5.32 9.97
CA VAL A 161 -15.51 -5.13 10.75
C VAL A 161 -16.62 -4.73 9.78
N LYS A 162 -17.54 -5.66 9.47
CA LYS A 162 -18.60 -5.46 8.46
C LYS A 162 -19.41 -4.17 8.63
N CYS A 163 -19.61 -3.71 9.88
CA CYS A 163 -20.35 -2.48 10.17
C CYS A 163 -19.62 -1.21 9.70
N LEU A 164 -18.29 -1.25 9.66
CA LEU A 164 -17.45 -0.13 9.23
C LEU A 164 -16.98 -0.29 7.78
N ASN A 165 -17.48 -1.29 7.04
CA ASN A 165 -17.09 -1.48 5.65
C ASN A 165 -17.88 -0.54 4.74
N LEU A 166 -17.19 0.42 4.13
CA LEU A 166 -17.80 1.31 3.14
C LEU A 166 -17.90 0.60 1.79
N GLU A 167 -19.04 -0.05 1.55
CA GLU A 167 -19.30 -0.75 0.28
C GLU A 167 -19.93 0.16 -0.80
N SER A 168 -20.32 1.38 -0.44
CA SER A 168 -20.96 2.31 -1.36
C SER A 168 -19.94 2.89 -2.35
N ARG A 169 -20.13 2.58 -3.65
CA ARG A 169 -19.32 3.13 -4.76
C ARG A 169 -19.23 4.65 -4.73
N LYS A 170 -20.37 5.32 -4.48
CA LYS A 170 -20.43 6.79 -4.33
C LYS A 170 -19.68 7.26 -3.08
N GLY A 171 -19.83 6.57 -1.95
CA GLY A 171 -19.15 6.90 -0.71
C GLY A 171 -17.62 6.80 -0.82
N ILE A 172 -17.12 5.74 -1.47
CA ILE A 172 -15.70 5.56 -1.74
C ILE A 172 -15.19 6.71 -2.62
N PHE A 173 -15.85 6.98 -3.75
CA PHE A 173 -15.44 8.05 -4.66
C PHE A 173 -15.43 9.42 -3.98
N THR A 174 -16.50 9.79 -3.25
CA THR A 174 -16.55 11.04 -2.50
C THR A 174 -15.43 11.14 -1.47
N SER A 175 -15.13 10.06 -0.76
CA SER A 175 -14.04 10.04 0.23
C SER A 175 -12.66 10.23 -0.41
N ILE A 176 -12.45 9.71 -1.63
CA ILE A 176 -11.21 9.89 -2.39
C ILE A 176 -11.07 11.34 -2.83
N ILE A 177 -12.14 11.96 -3.34
CA ILE A 177 -12.12 13.39 -3.71
C ILE A 177 -11.88 14.26 -2.47
N ALA A 178 -12.46 13.92 -1.32
CA ALA A 178 -12.21 14.63 -0.07
C ALA A 178 -10.73 14.61 0.35
N ARG A 179 -9.93 13.62 -0.08
CA ARG A 179 -8.48 13.59 0.21
C ARG A 179 -7.72 14.77 -0.37
N PHE A 180 -8.21 15.43 -1.42
CA PHE A 180 -7.56 16.63 -1.95
C PHE A 180 -7.49 17.75 -0.90
N LEU A 181 -8.36 17.75 0.11
CA LEU A 181 -8.32 18.70 1.23
C LEU A 181 -7.08 18.50 2.13
N PHE A 182 -6.41 17.35 2.08
CA PHE A 182 -5.14 17.16 2.79
C PHE A 182 -4.07 18.12 2.27
N ILE A 183 -3.99 18.38 0.96
CA ILE A 183 -2.97 19.26 0.38
C ILE A 183 -2.97 20.66 1.02
N PRO A 184 -4.08 21.43 1.00
CA PRO A 184 -4.11 22.73 1.66
C PRO A 184 -4.00 22.63 3.18
N ALA A 185 -4.50 21.56 3.81
CA ALA A 185 -4.37 21.36 5.25
C ALA A 185 -2.91 21.17 5.69
N PHE A 186 -2.13 20.37 4.96
CA PHE A 186 -0.69 20.20 5.21
C PHE A 186 0.10 21.48 4.93
N TYR A 187 -0.23 22.21 3.86
CA TYR A 187 0.38 23.51 3.56
C TYR A 187 0.12 24.54 4.68
N PHE A 188 -1.13 24.64 5.16
CA PHE A 188 -1.47 25.55 6.25
C PHE A 188 -0.80 25.16 7.57
N THR A 189 -0.81 23.85 7.89
CA THR A 189 -0.20 23.32 9.11
C THR A 189 1.30 23.55 9.13
N ALA A 190 1.97 23.41 7.98
CA ALA A 190 3.40 23.68 7.88
C ALA A 190 3.78 25.14 8.14
N LYS A 191 2.90 26.09 7.83
CA LYS A 191 3.18 27.52 7.97
C LYS A 191 2.74 28.11 9.31
N TYR A 192 1.67 27.60 9.91
CA TYR A 192 1.01 28.26 11.04
C TYR A 192 0.80 27.38 12.28
N ALA A 193 1.03 26.07 12.19
CA ALA A 193 0.69 25.14 13.27
C ALA A 193 1.92 24.44 13.86
N ASP A 194 1.70 23.79 15.00
CA ASP A 194 2.73 23.05 15.73
C ASP A 194 2.99 21.64 15.18
N GLN A 195 4.00 20.97 15.75
CA GLN A 195 4.34 19.58 15.44
C GLN A 195 3.20 18.59 15.73
N GLY A 196 2.34 18.87 16.71
CA GLY A 196 1.24 18.00 17.10
C GLY A 196 0.19 17.89 15.99
N TRP A 197 -0.20 19.02 15.40
CA TRP A 197 -1.13 19.06 14.27
C TRP A 197 -0.59 18.33 13.04
N MET A 198 0.72 18.43 12.78
CA MET A 198 1.35 17.71 11.67
C MET A 198 1.38 16.19 11.90
N ILE A 199 1.65 15.74 13.13
CA ILE A 199 1.55 14.32 13.51
C ILE A 199 0.10 13.82 13.35
N MET A 200 -0.89 14.60 13.78
CA MET A 200 -2.30 14.25 13.66
C MET A 200 -2.73 14.13 12.19
N LEU A 201 -2.41 15.11 11.34
CA LEU A 201 -2.71 15.06 9.91
C LEU A 201 -2.03 13.88 9.21
N THR A 202 -0.77 13.60 9.56
CA THR A 202 -0.02 12.45 9.02
C THR A 202 -0.65 11.12 9.44
N SER A 203 -1.14 11.03 10.67
CA SER A 203 -1.88 9.87 11.18
C SER A 203 -3.19 9.66 10.42
N LEU A 204 -3.95 10.73 10.19
CA LEU A 204 -5.20 10.69 9.40
C LEU A 204 -4.95 10.34 7.93
N LEU A 205 -3.86 10.85 7.35
CA LEU A 205 -3.43 10.52 5.99
C LEU A 205 -3.17 9.02 5.86
N GLY A 206 -2.46 8.43 6.82
CA GLY A 206 -2.21 6.98 6.92
C GLY A 206 -3.50 6.19 7.09
N LEU A 207 -4.32 6.54 8.08
CA LEU A 207 -5.59 5.87 8.37
C LEU A 207 -6.50 5.79 7.13
N THR A 208 -6.72 6.93 6.49
CA THR A 208 -7.58 7.01 5.31
C THR A 208 -6.95 6.32 4.11
N ASN A 209 -5.61 6.32 3.98
CA ASN A 209 -4.90 5.60 2.90
C ASN A 209 -5.16 4.10 2.98
N GLY A 210 -4.92 3.51 4.14
CA GLY A 210 -5.13 2.09 4.38
C GLY A 210 -6.59 1.68 4.21
N TYR A 211 -7.50 2.46 4.80
CA TYR A 211 -8.93 2.21 4.76
C TYR A 211 -9.49 2.23 3.32
N LEU A 212 -9.31 3.35 2.60
CA LEU A 212 -9.87 3.51 1.26
C LEU A 212 -9.24 2.53 0.25
N THR A 213 -7.95 2.23 0.39
CA THR A 213 -7.27 1.23 -0.45
C THR A 213 -7.93 -0.14 -0.32
N VAL A 214 -8.22 -0.59 0.90
CA VAL A 214 -8.88 -1.88 1.13
C VAL A 214 -10.32 -1.86 0.63
N CYS A 215 -11.06 -0.77 0.86
CA CYS A 215 -12.43 -0.63 0.34
C CYS A 215 -12.46 -0.74 -1.19
N VAL A 216 -11.56 -0.05 -1.91
CA VAL A 216 -11.48 -0.11 -3.38
C VAL A 216 -11.12 -1.52 -3.85
N LEU A 217 -10.07 -2.12 -3.29
CA LEU A 217 -9.55 -3.42 -3.74
C LEU A 217 -10.47 -4.60 -3.38
N THR A 218 -11.37 -4.41 -2.42
CA THR A 218 -12.40 -5.41 -2.07
C THR A 218 -13.71 -5.17 -2.80
N ALA A 219 -14.10 -3.92 -3.06
CA ALA A 219 -15.35 -3.59 -3.77
C ALA A 219 -15.24 -3.83 -5.28
N ALA A 220 -14.14 -3.46 -5.92
CA ALA A 220 -13.97 -3.56 -7.37
C ALA A 220 -14.14 -4.99 -7.93
N PRO A 221 -13.55 -6.06 -7.36
CA PRO A 221 -13.73 -7.42 -7.88
C PRO A 221 -15.07 -8.07 -7.51
N LYS A 222 -15.91 -7.49 -6.64
CA LYS A 222 -17.20 -8.09 -6.28
C LYS A 222 -18.12 -8.15 -7.50
N GLY A 223 -18.72 -9.32 -7.74
CA GLY A 223 -19.66 -9.55 -8.85
C GLY A 223 -19.04 -10.06 -10.15
N TYR A 224 -17.71 -10.12 -10.27
CA TYR A 224 -17.00 -10.67 -11.42
C TYR A 224 -16.62 -12.15 -11.22
N LYS A 225 -16.41 -12.89 -12.32
CA LYS A 225 -15.91 -14.28 -12.27
C LYS A 225 -14.42 -14.32 -11.95
N GLY A 226 -13.90 -15.44 -11.44
CA GLY A 226 -12.50 -15.56 -11.00
C GLY A 226 -11.44 -15.05 -12.00
N PRO A 227 -11.48 -15.39 -13.30
CA PRO A 227 -10.54 -14.88 -14.29
C PRO A 227 -10.62 -13.37 -14.51
N GLU A 228 -11.83 -12.80 -14.40
CA GLU A 228 -12.08 -11.36 -14.54
C GLU A 228 -11.63 -10.59 -13.30
N GLN A 229 -11.86 -11.14 -12.11
CA GLN A 229 -11.35 -10.61 -10.84
C GLN A 229 -9.82 -10.53 -10.85
N ASN A 230 -9.15 -11.56 -11.37
CA ASN A 230 -7.70 -11.57 -11.50
C ASN A 230 -7.19 -10.50 -12.49
N ALA A 231 -7.86 -10.37 -13.64
CA ALA A 231 -7.53 -9.34 -14.62
C ALA A 231 -7.73 -7.92 -14.04
N LEU A 232 -8.83 -7.70 -13.32
CA LEU A 232 -9.14 -6.43 -12.67
C LEU A 232 -8.13 -6.11 -11.57
N GLY A 233 -7.77 -7.09 -10.74
CA GLY A 233 -6.72 -6.94 -9.73
C GLY A 233 -5.40 -6.46 -10.31
N ASN A 234 -4.96 -7.06 -11.43
CA ASN A 234 -3.75 -6.62 -12.12
C ASN A 234 -3.86 -5.19 -12.67
N ILE A 235 -5.02 -4.81 -13.23
CA ILE A 235 -5.26 -3.44 -13.69
C ILE A 235 -5.16 -2.46 -12.50
N LEU A 236 -5.83 -2.75 -11.39
CA LEU A 236 -5.77 -1.91 -10.19
C LEU A 236 -4.34 -1.76 -9.66
N VAL A 237 -3.53 -2.83 -9.67
CA VAL A 237 -2.12 -2.76 -9.29
C VAL A 237 -1.31 -1.87 -10.23
N VAL A 238 -1.56 -1.90 -11.54
CA VAL A 238 -0.90 -0.99 -12.49
C VAL A 238 -1.22 0.48 -12.19
N PHE A 239 -2.49 0.79 -11.93
CA PHE A 239 -2.89 2.16 -11.53
C PHE A 239 -2.31 2.58 -10.18
N LEU A 240 -2.22 1.65 -9.23
CA LEU A 240 -1.54 1.88 -7.96
C LEU A 240 -0.07 2.24 -8.19
N LEU A 241 0.67 1.45 -8.99
CA LEU A 241 2.08 1.72 -9.30
C LEU A 241 2.26 3.05 -10.05
N GLY A 242 1.37 3.34 -11.00
CA GLY A 242 1.36 4.64 -11.69
C GLY A 242 1.13 5.79 -10.71
N GLY A 243 0.23 5.62 -9.74
CA GLY A 243 -0.04 6.63 -8.71
C GLY A 243 1.16 6.83 -7.78
N ILE A 244 1.89 5.76 -7.45
CA ILE A 244 3.14 5.84 -6.69
C ILE A 244 4.17 6.67 -7.44
N PHE A 245 4.41 6.34 -8.72
CA PHE A 245 5.39 7.03 -9.54
C PHE A 245 5.05 8.52 -9.69
N SER A 246 3.81 8.84 -10.06
CA SER A 246 3.35 10.21 -10.18
C SER A 246 3.38 10.97 -8.85
N GLY A 247 2.99 10.34 -7.75
CA GLY A 247 2.99 10.95 -6.42
C GLY A 247 4.41 11.36 -6.00
N VAL A 248 5.39 10.46 -6.16
CA VAL A 248 6.80 10.75 -5.88
C VAL A 248 7.34 11.85 -6.81
N ALA A 249 6.92 11.91 -8.07
CA ALA A 249 7.31 13.02 -8.95
C ALA A 249 6.72 14.36 -8.51
N LEU A 250 5.48 14.38 -8.02
CA LEU A 250 4.80 15.59 -7.54
C LEU A 250 5.31 16.05 -6.16
N ASP A 251 5.86 15.16 -5.35
CA ASP A 251 6.52 15.50 -4.08
C ASP A 251 7.62 16.57 -4.27
N TRP A 252 8.34 16.52 -5.40
CA TRP A 252 9.33 17.54 -5.77
C TRP A 252 8.76 18.95 -5.96
N LEU A 253 7.47 19.09 -6.28
CA LEU A 253 6.85 20.41 -6.42
C LEU A 253 6.81 21.17 -5.10
N TRP A 254 6.72 20.46 -3.97
CA TRP A 254 6.80 21.08 -2.65
C TRP A 254 8.19 21.66 -2.37
N LEU A 255 9.25 21.04 -2.88
CA LEU A 255 10.62 21.54 -2.73
C LEU A 255 10.86 22.84 -3.52
N ILE A 256 10.24 22.96 -4.69
CA ILE A 256 10.36 24.17 -5.52
C ILE A 256 9.67 25.36 -4.84
N GLY A 257 8.55 25.13 -4.15
CA GLY A 257 7.85 26.16 -3.39
C GLY A 257 8.58 26.64 -2.13
N ASN A 258 9.59 25.91 -1.65
CA ASN A 258 10.29 26.22 -0.39
C ASN A 258 11.53 27.12 -0.55
N ARG A 259 11.93 27.48 -1.79
CA ARG A 259 13.10 28.35 -2.01
C ARG A 259 12.88 29.84 -1.71
N SER A 260 11.68 30.22 -1.26
CA SER A 260 11.34 31.61 -0.94
C SER A 260 10.57 31.76 0.38
N PHE A 261 11.01 31.05 1.43
CA PHE A 261 10.56 31.28 2.80
C PHE A 261 11.74 31.69 3.69
#